data_AF-H0ZDE6-F1
#
_entry.id   AF-H0ZDE6-F1
#
_cell.length_a   1.000
_cell.length_b   1.000
_cell.length_c   1.000
_cell.angle_alpha   90.00
_cell.angle_beta   90.00
_cell.angle_gamma   90.00
#
_symmetry.space_group_name_H-M   'P 1'
#
loop_
_entity.id
_entity.type
_entity.pdbx_description
1 polymer ?
#
loop_
_entity_poly.entity_id
_entity_poly.type
_entity_poly.pdbx_seq_one_letter_code
_entity_poly.pdbx_strand_id
1 'polypeptide(L)'
;MAEYVQVLKRALKHIGGHGGARGAILQLLRVNDLKTGNLIGIDKYGNKYYEDKRNFFGRHRWVVYTDEMNGKNTFWEVDGSMVPPEWHRWLHSMTDDPPTTHPPVARKFIWENHKFNCPVFT
;
A
#
# COMPACT_ATOMS: atom_id res chain seq x y z
N MET A 1 -28.42 -19.81 7.80
CA MET A 1 -27.51 -20.76 7.11
C MET A 1 -26.87 -20.16 5.85
N ALA A 2 -27.62 -19.55 4.93
CA ALA A 2 -27.07 -19.00 3.68
C ALA A 2 -26.04 -17.86 3.89
N GLU A 3 -26.24 -17.00 4.89
CA GLU A 3 -25.30 -15.89 5.18
C GLU A 3 -23.91 -16.38 5.60
N TYR A 4 -23.84 -17.42 6.44
CA TYR A 4 -22.57 -18.01 6.86
C TYR A 4 -21.78 -18.56 5.68
N VAL A 5 -22.46 -19.18 4.71
CA VAL A 5 -21.82 -19.68 3.49
C VAL A 5 -21.22 -18.52 2.68
N GLN A 6 -21.89 -17.36 2.63
CA GLN A 6 -21.35 -16.17 1.95
C GLN A 6 -20.13 -15.60 2.68
N VAL A 7 -20.15 -15.56 4.01
CA VAL A 7 -19.00 -15.14 4.81
C VAL A 7 -17.80 -16.06 4.59
N LEU A 8 -18.02 -17.38 4.59
CA LEU A 8 -16.98 -18.37 4.33
C LEU A 8 -16.39 -18.24 2.91
N LYS A 9 -17.25 -18.06 1.90
CA LYS A 9 -16.81 -17.80 0.52
C LYS A 9 -15.97 -16.53 0.41
N ARG A 10 -16.33 -15.46 1.12
CA ARG A 10 -15.54 -14.23 1.15
C ARG A 10 -14.18 -14.46 1.82
N ALA A 11 -14.14 -15.13 2.96
CA ALA A 11 -12.89 -15.46 3.65
C ALA A 11 -11.95 -16.29 2.77
N LEU A 12 -12.47 -17.34 2.13
CA LEU A 12 -11.70 -18.16 1.18
C LEU A 12 -11.21 -17.35 -0.02
N LYS A 13 -12.02 -16.43 -0.53
CA LYS A 13 -11.62 -15.51 -1.61
C LYS A 13 -10.47 -14.59 -1.19
N HIS A 14 -10.47 -14.07 0.03
CA HIS A 14 -9.36 -13.27 0.56
C HIS A 14 -8.07 -14.12 0.66
N ILE A 15 -8.15 -15.34 1.20
CA ILE A 15 -6.99 -16.24 1.30
C ILE A 15 -6.43 -16.57 -0.09
N GLY A 16 -7.29 -16.88 -1.06
CA GLY A 16 -6.87 -17.13 -2.45
C GLY A 16 -6.28 -15.89 -3.13
N GLY A 17 -6.84 -14.71 -2.87
CA GLY A 17 -6.40 -13.44 -3.47
C GLY A 17 -5.00 -13.00 -3.05
N HIS A 18 -4.52 -13.43 -1.88
CA HIS A 18 -3.18 -13.13 -1.38
C HIS A 18 -2.11 -14.15 -1.79
N GLY A 19 -2.39 -15.07 -2.73
CA GLY A 19 -1.42 -16.08 -3.16
C GLY A 19 -1.38 -17.30 -2.23
N GLY A 20 -2.51 -17.62 -1.60
CA GLY A 20 -2.67 -18.78 -0.71
C GLY A 20 -2.38 -18.48 0.75
N ALA A 21 -2.36 -19.54 1.58
CA ALA A 21 -2.26 -19.42 3.03
C ALA A 21 -0.99 -18.69 3.49
N ARG A 22 0.15 -18.95 2.84
CA ARG A 22 1.42 -18.29 3.19
C ARG A 22 1.38 -16.78 2.94
N GLY A 23 0.87 -16.36 1.78
CA GLY A 23 0.75 -14.94 1.46
C GLY A 23 -0.29 -14.23 2.33
N ALA A 24 -1.40 -14.91 2.65
CA ALA A 24 -2.37 -14.41 3.62
C ALA A 24 -1.76 -14.23 5.03
N ILE A 25 -0.97 -15.20 5.52
CA ILE A 25 -0.29 -15.09 6.81
C ILE A 25 0.72 -13.95 6.82
N LEU A 26 1.53 -13.81 5.75
CA LEU A 26 2.49 -12.71 5.64
C LEU A 26 1.80 -11.35 5.60
N GLN A 27 0.71 -11.25 4.83
CA GLN A 27 -0.12 -10.04 4.78
C GLN A 27 -0.69 -9.71 6.15
N LEU A 28 -1.20 -10.72 6.88
CA LEU A 28 -1.73 -10.55 8.21
C LEU A 28 -0.65 -10.07 9.20
N LEU A 29 0.55 -10.66 9.16
CA LEU A 29 1.65 -10.28 10.07
C LEU A 29 2.23 -8.90 9.76
N ARG A 30 2.20 -8.46 8.50
CA ARG A 30 2.83 -7.20 8.08
C ARG A 30 1.87 -6.01 8.04
N VAL A 31 0.65 -6.23 7.57
CA VAL A 31 -0.37 -5.18 7.36
C VAL A 31 -1.44 -5.20 8.45
N ASN A 32 -1.46 -6.23 9.30
CA ASN A 32 -2.49 -6.47 10.32
C ASN A 32 -3.93 -6.55 9.75
N ASP A 33 -4.07 -6.69 8.43
CA ASP A 33 -5.36 -6.67 7.74
C ASP A 33 -5.32 -7.55 6.49
N LEU A 34 -6.36 -8.39 6.31
CA LEU A 34 -6.51 -9.34 5.20
C LEU A 34 -7.42 -8.77 4.10
N LYS A 35 -7.16 -7.53 3.73
CA LYS A 35 -7.93 -6.85 2.69
C LYS A 35 -7.38 -7.11 1.32
N THR A 36 -8.30 -7.34 0.40
CA THR A 36 -8.02 -7.44 -1.03
C THR A 36 -8.63 -6.23 -1.72
N GLY A 37 -7.88 -5.58 -2.60
CA GLY A 37 -8.31 -4.40 -3.35
C GLY A 37 -7.73 -4.40 -4.75
N ASN A 38 -8.14 -3.42 -5.55
CA ASN A 38 -7.61 -3.22 -6.88
C ASN A 38 -6.23 -2.56 -6.78
N LEU A 39 -5.23 -3.11 -7.47
CA LEU A 39 -3.91 -2.50 -7.57
C LEU A 39 -3.98 -1.28 -8.50
N ILE A 40 -3.76 -0.10 -7.95
CA ILE A 40 -3.81 1.18 -8.70
C ILE A 40 -2.45 1.49 -9.33
N GLY A 41 -1.37 1.14 -8.64
CA GLY A 41 -0.02 1.34 -9.16
C GLY A 41 1.06 0.88 -8.20
N ILE A 42 2.28 0.93 -8.71
CA ILE A 42 3.50 0.62 -7.98
C ILE A 42 4.43 1.83 -8.16
N ASP A 43 5.02 2.30 -7.06
CA ASP A 43 6.02 3.36 -7.16
C ASP A 43 7.39 2.82 -7.60
N LYS A 44 8.35 3.72 -7.76
CA LYS A 44 9.74 3.39 -8.09
C LYS A 44 10.47 2.56 -7.02
N TYR A 45 9.96 2.52 -5.79
CA TYR A 45 10.55 1.77 -4.67
C TYR A 45 9.95 0.39 -4.51
N GLY A 46 8.85 0.09 -5.21
CA GLY A 46 8.12 -1.17 -5.09
C GLY A 46 6.97 -1.13 -4.08
N ASN A 47 6.63 0.04 -3.52
CA ASN A 47 5.42 0.20 -2.72
C ASN A 47 4.19 0.04 -3.63
N LYS A 48 3.25 -0.80 -3.20
CA LYS A 48 2.04 -1.13 -3.97
C LYS A 48 0.83 -0.42 -3.39
N TYR A 49 0.11 0.32 -4.22
CA TYR A 49 -1.04 1.12 -3.82
C TYR A 49 -2.33 0.46 -4.25
N TYR A 50 -3.24 0.29 -3.29
CA TYR A 50 -4.50 -0.41 -3.49
C TYR A 50 -5.69 0.49 -3.18
N GLU A 51 -6.78 0.29 -3.93
CA GLU A 51 -8.06 0.93 -3.68
C GLU A 51 -9.21 -0.08 -3.66
N ASP A 52 -10.13 0.09 -2.71
CA ASP A 52 -11.43 -0.55 -2.70
C ASP A 52 -12.51 0.42 -2.20
N LYS A 53 -13.30 0.94 -3.14
CA LYS A 53 -14.41 1.88 -2.90
C LYS A 53 -15.58 1.26 -2.14
N ARG A 54 -15.59 -0.06 -1.92
CA ARG A 54 -16.60 -0.73 -1.08
C ARG A 54 -16.34 -0.49 0.40
N ASN A 55 -15.10 -0.18 0.78
CA ASN A 55 -14.74 0.15 2.14
C ASN A 55 -15.09 1.61 2.45
N PHE A 56 -15.24 1.90 3.74
CA PHE A 56 -15.53 3.25 4.21
C PHE A 56 -14.37 4.23 3.97
N PHE A 57 -14.71 5.51 3.95
CA PHE A 57 -13.74 6.60 3.80
C PHE A 57 -12.64 6.54 4.87
N GLY A 58 -11.37 6.57 4.46
CA GLY A 58 -10.21 6.33 5.33
C GLY A 58 -9.66 4.88 5.33
N ARG A 59 -10.45 3.86 4.96
CA ARG A 59 -9.96 2.47 4.74
C ARG A 59 -10.00 2.00 3.30
N HIS A 60 -10.58 2.81 2.41
CA HIS A 60 -10.69 2.56 0.98
C HIS A 60 -9.37 2.60 0.21
N ARG A 61 -8.36 3.33 0.70
CA ARG A 61 -7.01 3.38 0.10
C ARG A 61 -5.98 2.88 1.12
N TRP A 62 -5.04 2.07 0.68
CA TRP A 62 -3.92 1.62 1.50
C TRP A 62 -2.69 1.33 0.66
N VAL A 63 -1.55 1.28 1.34
CA VAL A 63 -0.25 0.95 0.75
C VAL A 63 0.26 -0.35 1.37
N VAL A 64 0.85 -1.20 0.54
CA VAL A 64 1.70 -2.31 0.99
C VAL A 64 3.13 -1.91 0.69
N TYR A 65 3.91 -1.68 1.75
CA TYR A 65 5.29 -1.22 1.65
C TYR A 65 6.20 -2.24 0.99
N THR A 66 7.29 -1.76 0.40
CA THR A 66 8.37 -2.58 -0.15
C THR A 66 9.22 -3.24 0.94
N ASP A 67 9.83 -4.36 0.62
CA ASP A 67 10.70 -5.11 1.54
C ASP A 67 12.06 -4.43 1.73
N GLU A 68 12.50 -3.65 0.74
CA GLU A 68 13.73 -2.88 0.78
C GLU A 68 13.54 -1.51 0.15
N MET A 69 13.93 -0.46 0.87
CA MET A 69 13.95 0.91 0.35
C MET A 69 15.28 1.57 0.65
N ASN A 70 15.90 2.17 -0.37
CA ASN A 70 17.18 2.88 -0.28
C ASN A 70 18.28 2.09 0.47
N GLY A 71 18.34 0.78 0.26
CA GLY A 71 19.34 -0.12 0.88
C GLY A 71 19.10 -0.47 2.35
N LYS A 72 17.94 -0.10 2.93
CA LYS A 72 17.52 -0.59 4.25
C LYS A 72 16.46 -1.68 4.10
N ASN A 73 16.57 -2.73 4.92
CA ASN A 73 15.57 -3.78 5.01
C ASN A 73 14.34 -3.27 5.78
N THR A 74 13.27 -2.98 5.06
CA THR A 74 12.00 -2.47 5.58
C THR A 74 10.92 -3.55 5.59
N PHE A 75 11.33 -4.81 5.65
CA PHE A 75 10.39 -5.93 5.71
C PHE A 75 9.50 -5.84 6.96
N TRP A 76 10.11 -5.57 8.12
CA TRP A 76 9.41 -5.36 9.40
C TRP A 76 9.39 -3.89 9.85
N GLU A 77 10.43 -3.12 9.49
CA GLU A 77 10.56 -1.71 9.85
C GLU A 77 9.89 -0.83 8.79
N VAL A 78 8.56 -0.94 8.69
CA VAL A 78 7.78 -0.08 7.80
C VAL A 78 7.60 1.30 8.42
N ASP A 79 7.82 2.35 7.65
CA ASP A 79 7.62 3.73 8.07
C ASP A 79 6.66 4.47 7.11
N GLY A 80 5.75 5.27 7.67
CA GLY A 80 4.82 6.09 6.90
C GLY A 80 5.53 7.12 6.02
N SER A 81 6.75 7.52 6.38
CA SER A 81 7.56 8.47 5.60
C SER A 81 8.16 7.87 4.32
N MET A 82 8.03 6.55 4.10
CA MET A 82 8.51 5.86 2.89
C MET A 82 7.68 6.18 1.64
N VAL A 83 6.45 6.68 1.81
CA VAL A 83 5.57 7.04 0.69
C VAL A 83 6.13 8.29 -0.02
N PRO A 84 6.41 8.24 -1.32
CA PRO A 84 6.92 9.39 -2.04
C PRO A 84 5.82 10.47 -2.21
N PRO A 85 6.19 11.74 -2.42
CA PRO A 85 5.25 12.86 -2.41
C PRO A 85 4.11 12.75 -3.43
N GLU A 86 4.38 12.14 -4.60
CA GLU A 86 3.38 11.92 -5.64
C GLU A 86 2.24 11.00 -5.18
N TRP A 87 2.57 9.93 -4.46
CA TRP A 87 1.60 8.98 -3.92
C TRP A 87 1.02 9.43 -2.59
N HIS A 88 1.72 10.29 -1.84
CA HIS A 88 1.25 10.86 -0.58
C HIS A 88 -0.05 11.64 -0.78
N ARG A 89 -0.16 12.47 -1.84
CA ARG A 89 -1.39 13.22 -2.14
C ARG A 89 -2.59 12.31 -2.36
N TRP A 90 -2.43 11.23 -3.10
CA TRP A 90 -3.51 10.29 -3.41
C TRP A 90 -3.88 9.43 -2.18
N LEU A 91 -2.89 8.93 -1.44
CA LEU A 91 -3.10 8.12 -0.24
C LEU A 91 -3.86 8.89 0.85
N HIS A 92 -3.53 10.17 1.04
CA HIS A 92 -4.20 11.05 1.99
C HIS A 92 -5.48 11.70 1.45
N SER A 93 -6.01 11.23 0.32
CA SER A 93 -7.27 11.74 -0.27
C SER A 93 -7.26 13.25 -0.53
N MET A 94 -6.08 13.84 -0.80
CA MET A 94 -5.98 15.24 -1.25
C MET A 94 -6.40 15.40 -2.72
N THR A 95 -6.30 14.31 -3.48
CA THR A 95 -6.68 14.20 -4.88
C THR A 95 -7.28 12.82 -5.12
N ASP A 96 -8.25 12.72 -6.01
CA ASP A 96 -8.80 11.43 -6.45
C ASP A 96 -7.93 10.78 -7.52
N ASP A 97 -7.19 11.60 -8.25
CA ASP A 97 -6.34 11.17 -9.33
C ASP A 97 -5.02 10.58 -8.82
N PRO A 98 -4.69 9.32 -9.18
CA PRO A 98 -3.40 8.74 -8.86
C PRO A 98 -2.30 9.32 -9.76
N PRO A 99 -1.03 9.30 -9.30
CA PRO A 99 0.09 9.81 -10.09
C PRO A 99 0.32 9.01 -11.38
N THR A 100 -0.21 7.80 -11.48
CA THR A 100 -0.23 7.00 -12.73
C THR A 100 -1.03 7.68 -13.84
N THR A 101 -2.12 8.35 -13.51
CA THR A 101 -2.99 9.04 -14.49
C THR A 101 -2.59 10.50 -14.64
N HIS A 102 -2.24 11.15 -13.53
CA HIS A 102 -1.87 12.57 -13.48
C HIS A 102 -0.46 12.73 -12.90
N PRO A 103 0.58 12.59 -13.72
CA PRO A 103 1.95 12.67 -13.24
C PRO A 103 2.26 14.07 -12.70
N PRO A 104 3.11 14.18 -11.66
CA PRO A 104 3.53 15.47 -11.13
C PRO A 104 4.35 16.25 -12.16
N VAL A 105 4.25 17.58 -12.12
CA VAL A 105 5.05 18.46 -12.98
C VAL A 105 6.52 18.32 -12.61
N ALA A 106 7.33 17.77 -13.52
CA ALA A 106 8.75 17.63 -13.33
C ALA A 106 9.43 19.01 -13.25
N ARG A 107 10.25 19.22 -12.22
CA ARG A 107 11.07 20.42 -12.04
C ARG A 107 12.48 20.02 -11.66
N LYS A 108 13.47 20.79 -12.12
CA LYS A 108 14.91 20.49 -11.96
C LYS A 108 15.38 20.34 -10.52
N PHE A 109 14.67 20.95 -9.57
CA PHE A 109 15.03 20.93 -8.15
C PHE A 109 14.32 19.83 -7.35
N ILE A 110 13.33 19.15 -7.94
CA ILE A 110 12.64 18.05 -7.25
C ILE A 110 13.61 16.89 -7.11
N TRP A 111 13.68 16.32 -5.92
CA TRP A 111 14.53 15.17 -5.67
C TRP A 111 14.04 13.96 -6.47
N GLU A 112 14.92 13.42 -7.30
CA GLU A 112 14.67 12.17 -8.04
C GLU A 112 14.52 10.98 -7.09
N ASN A 113 15.26 10.99 -5.98
CA ASN A 113 15.23 9.95 -4.95
C ASN A 113 14.65 10.51 -3.66
N HIS A 114 13.41 10.14 -3.36
CA HIS A 114 12.78 10.30 -2.06
C HIS A 114 13.58 9.56 -0.98
N LYS A 115 13.81 10.25 0.14
CA LYS A 115 14.44 9.69 1.32
C LYS A 115 13.41 9.70 2.43
N PHE A 116 13.14 8.52 2.99
CA PHE A 116 12.34 8.40 4.19
C PHE A 116 13.06 9.00 5.39
N ASN A 117 12.34 9.15 6.50
CA ASN A 117 12.84 9.76 7.71
C ASN A 117 14.08 8.99 8.22
N CYS A 118 15.21 9.69 8.29
CA CYS A 118 16.42 9.21 8.93
C CYS A 118 16.62 10.07 10.18
N PRO A 119 16.04 9.70 11.33
CA PRO A 119 16.36 10.38 12.57
C PRO A 119 17.85 10.16 12.85
N VAL A 120 18.66 11.21 12.66
CA VAL A 120 20.04 11.24 13.15
C VAL A 120 19.93 11.52 14.65
N PHE A 121 19.69 10.45 15.41
CA PHE A 121 19.82 10.45 16.86
C PHE A 121 20.65 9.25 17.25
N THR A 122 21.97 9.45 17.21
CA THR A 122 23.03 8.87 18.05
C THR A 122 24.36 9.50 17.65
#